data_AF-A0A2V6GPX1-F1
#
_entry.id   AF-A0A2V6GPX1-F1
#
_cell.length_a   1.000
_cell.length_b   1.000
_cell.length_c   1.000
_cell.angle_alpha   90.00
_cell.angle_beta   90.00
_cell.angle_gamma   90.00
#
_symmetry.space_group_name_H-M   'P 1'
#
loop_
_entity.id
_entity.type
_entity.pdbx_description
1 polymer ?
#
loop_
_entity_poly.entity_id
_entity_poly.type
_entity_poly.pdbx_seq_one_letter_code
_entity_poly.pdbx_strand_id
1 'polypeptide(L)' 'MVLLIGNYPLDRQQSMQRFGTMMLNGLNASGISAKLITPRPFFGKFRGAGSFVAKWLGYIDKFVLFPRQLRASLTKE' A
#
# COMPACT_ATOMS: atom_id res chain seq x y z
N MET A 1 -6.35 -11.92 13.17
CA MET A 1 -5.78 -10.59 12.91
C MET A 1 -6.49 -9.98 11.69
N VAL A 2 -6.72 -8.68 11.66
CA VAL A 2 -7.24 -7.96 10.47
C VAL A 2 -6.09 -7.37 9.67
N LEU A 3 -6.02 -7.68 8.37
CA LEU A 3 -5.08 -7.06 7.44
C LEU A 3 -5.80 -6.02 6.59
N LEU A 4 -5.49 -4.74 6.81
CA LEU A 4 -6.00 -3.62 6.02
C LEU A 4 -5.12 -3.44 4.78
N ILE A 5 -5.75 -3.38 3.61
CA ILE A 5 -5.10 -3.07 2.34
C ILE A 5 -5.29 -1.57 2.07
N GLY A 6 -4.19 -0.82 2.03
CA GLY A 6 -4.22 0.61 1.77
C GLY A 6 -3.71 1.01 0.38
N ASN A 7 -3.99 2.25 0.01
CA ASN A 7 -3.72 2.79 -1.33
C ASN A 7 -2.23 3.01 -1.60
N TYR A 8 -1.87 3.01 -2.88
CA TYR A 8 -0.50 3.31 -3.31
C TYR A 8 -0.12 4.77 -2.99
N PRO A 9 0.98 5.03 -2.25
CA PRO A 9 1.30 6.38 -1.79
C PRO A 9 1.49 7.41 -2.92
N LEU A 10 2.02 6.98 -4.08
CA LEU A 10 2.28 7.89 -5.19
C LEU A 10 1.03 8.29 -5.99
N ASP A 11 -0.11 7.63 -5.77
CA ASP A 11 -1.40 8.05 -6.33
C ASP A 11 -1.95 9.31 -5.60
N ARG A 12 -1.30 9.76 -4.51
CA ARG A 12 -1.60 11.00 -3.77
C ARG A 12 -3.04 11.10 -3.25
N GLN A 13 -3.71 9.97 -3.05
CA GLN A 13 -5.05 9.90 -2.46
C GLN A 13 -5.00 10.12 -0.94
N GLN A 14 -4.76 11.37 -0.52
CA GLN A 14 -4.50 11.73 0.88
C GLN A 14 -5.67 11.36 1.81
N SER A 15 -6.91 11.53 1.37
CA SER A 15 -8.10 11.13 2.14
C SER A 15 -8.09 9.63 2.44
N MET A 16 -7.84 8.81 1.42
CA MET A 16 -7.79 7.35 1.56
C MET A 16 -6.61 6.88 2.42
N GLN A 17 -5.46 7.55 2.32
CA GLN A 17 -4.31 7.27 3.19
C GLN A 17 -4.64 7.54 4.66
N ARG A 18 -5.26 8.69 4.96
CA ARG A 18 -5.71 9.04 6.31
C ARG A 18 -6.78 8.09 6.82
N PHE A 19 -7.72 7.70 5.95
CA PHE A 19 -8.76 6.73 6.29
C PHE A 19 -8.17 5.36 6.67
N GLY A 20 -7.17 4.87 5.93
CA GLY A 20 -6.47 3.62 6.26
C GLY A 20 -5.80 3.67 7.63
N THR A 21 -5.12 4.79 7.95
CA THR A 21 -4.52 5.00 9.28
C THR A 21 -5.57 5.10 10.38
N MET A 22 -6.68 5.81 10.13
CA MET A 22 -7.79 5.93 11.07
C MET A 22 -8.38 4.55 11.40
N MET A 23 -8.59 3.70 10.39
CA MET A 23 -9.08 2.33 10.57
C MET A 23 -8.08 1.48 11.36
N LEU A 24 -6.78 1.55 11.04
CA LEU A 24 -5.74 0.83 11.77
C LEU A 24 -5.77 1.19 13.26
N ASN A 25 -5.82 2.49 13.55
CA ASN A 25 -5.82 3.00 14.92
C ASN A 25 -7.11 2.61 15.66
N GLY A 26 -8.26 2.74 15.01
CA GLY A 26 -9.56 2.38 15.59
C GLY A 26 -9.65 0.89 15.95
N LEU A 27 -9.26 0.00 15.03
CA LEU A 27 -9.27 -1.44 15.28
C LEU A 27 -8.35 -1.81 16.45
N ASN A 28 -7.11 -1.30 16.45
CA ASN A 28 -6.17 -1.57 17.53
C ASN A 28 -6.66 -1.02 18.87
N ALA A 29 -7.25 0.18 18.89
CA ALA A 29 -7.83 0.77 20.10
C ALA A 29 -9.02 -0.04 20.64
N SER A 30 -9.76 -0.74 19.77
CA SER A 30 -10.83 -1.68 20.15
C SER A 30 -10.31 -3.08 20.53
N GLY A 31 -9.00 -3.27 20.68
CA GLY A 31 -8.40 -4.57 21.04
C GLY A 31 -8.33 -5.57 19.88
N ILE A 32 -8.66 -5.15 18.66
CA ILE A 32 -8.57 -5.98 17.46
C ILE A 32 -7.18 -5.80 16.86
N SER A 33 -6.36 -6.86 16.91
CA SER A 33 -5.05 -6.86 16.27
C SER A 33 -5.19 -6.61 14.76
N ALA A 34 -4.70 -5.45 14.31
CA ALA A 34 -4.76 -5.02 12.93
C ALA A 34 -3.40 -4.54 12.41
N LYS A 35 -3.13 -4.81 11.12
CA LYS A 35 -1.96 -4.30 10.39
C LYS A 35 -2.40 -3.64 9.09
N LEU A 36 -1.70 -2.58 8.68
CA LEU A 36 -1.91 -1.91 7.40
C LEU A 36 -0.76 -2.23 6.44
N ILE A 37 -1.09 -2.74 5.25
CA ILE A 37 -0.15 -3.00 4.18
C ILE A 37 -0.53 -2.18 2.94
N THR A 38 0.46 -1.55 2.30
CA THR A 38 0.27 -0.75 1.08
C THR A 38 1.30 -1.12 0.02
N PRO A 39 1.01 -0.93 -1.28
CA PRO A 39 1.99 -1.14 -2.33
C PRO A 39 3.20 -0.22 -2.11
N ARG A 40 4.40 -0.82 -2.00
CA ARG A 40 5.64 -0.06 -1.83
C ARG A 40 6.11 0.51 -3.17
N PRO A 41 6.42 1.83 -3.24
CA PRO A 41 6.93 2.41 -4.47
C PRO A 41 8.42 2.07 -4.65
N PHE A 42 8.70 1.02 -5.42
CA PHE A 42 10.06 0.65 -5.83
C PHE A 42 10.44 1.39 -7.10
N PHE A 43 9.63 1.26 -8.15
CA PHE A 43 9.94 1.84 -9.45
C PHE A 43 9.22 3.18 -9.70
N GLY A 44 8.04 3.41 -9.11
CA GLY A 44 7.30 4.66 -9.32
C GLY A 44 7.99 5.92 -8.79
N LYS A 45 9.09 5.77 -8.02
CA LYS A 45 9.93 6.87 -7.56
C LYS A 45 10.78 7.50 -8.68
N PHE A 46 11.05 6.76 -9.77
CA PHE A 46 11.86 7.24 -10.89
C PHE A 46 11.05 8.20 -11.78
N ARG A 47 10.92 9.46 -11.32
CA ARG A 47 10.27 10.55 -12.07
C ARG A 47 11.13 11.14 -13.19
N GLY A 48 12.41 10.77 -13.26
CA GLY A 48 13.36 11.30 -14.25
C GLY A 48 13.11 10.84 -15.69
N ALA A 49 12.34 9.76 -15.90
CA ALA A 49 12.09 9.18 -17.22
C ALA A 49 10.82 9.71 -17.92
N GLY A 50 10.19 10.76 -17.39
CA GLY A 50 8.95 11.33 -17.92
C GLY A 50 7.67 10.71 -17.32
N SER A 51 6.59 11.50 -17.36
CA SER A 51 5.28 11.20 -16.76
C SER A 51 4.69 9.84 -17.19
N PHE A 52 4.83 9.48 -18.47
CA PHE A 52 4.31 8.23 -19.01
C PHE A 52 5.02 7.00 -18.42
N VAL A 53 6.35 7.02 -18.37
CA VAL A 53 7.15 5.93 -17.81
C VAL A 53 6.87 5.77 -16.32
N ALA A 54 6.84 6.87 -15.57
CA ALA A 54 6.53 6.85 -14.14
C ALA A 54 5.16 6.22 -13.84
N LYS A 55 4.16 6.44 -14.71
CA LYS A 55 2.83 5.81 -14.60
C LYS A 55 2.90 4.28 -14.73
N TRP A 56 3.60 3.77 -15.75
CA TRP A 56 3.77 2.33 -15.95
C TRP A 56 4.57 1.67 -14.83
N LEU A 57 5.61 2.34 -14.34
CA LEU A 57 6.37 1.87 -13.17
C LEU A 57 5.49 1.78 -11.91
N GLY A 58 4.58 2.74 -11.72
CA GLY A 58 3.57 2.65 -10.66
C GLY A 58 2.60 1.48 -10.81
N TYR A 59 2.26 1.08 -12.04
CA TYR A 59 1.46 -0.13 -12.27
C TYR A 59 2.22 -1.42 -11.95
N ILE A 60 3.52 -1.48 -12.26
CA ILE A 60 4.37 -2.62 -11.87
C ILE A 60 4.42 -2.76 -10.35
N ASP A 61 4.60 -1.65 -9.62
CA ASP A 61 4.58 -1.64 -8.16
C ASP A 61 3.24 -2.19 -7.60
N LYS A 62 2.11 -1.78 -8.18
CA LYS A 62 0.75 -2.12 -7.73
C LYS A 62 0.29 -3.53 -8.11
N PHE A 63 0.58 -3.98 -9.33
CA PHE A 63 -0.03 -5.19 -9.88
C PHE A 63 0.93 -6.37 -10.01
N VAL A 64 2.25 -6.14 -9.91
CA VAL A 64 3.25 -7.22 -9.99
C VAL A 64 3.94 -7.41 -8.63
N LEU A 65 4.46 -6.33 -8.04
CA LEU A 65 5.21 -6.43 -6.78
C LEU A 65 4.32 -6.58 -5.56
N PHE A 66 3.23 -5.81 -5.49
CA PHE A 66 2.36 -5.82 -4.32
C PHE A 66 1.66 -7.16 -4.06
N PRO A 67 1.13 -7.90 -5.06
CA PRO A 67 0.57 -9.23 -4.80
C PRO A 67 1.57 -10.20 -4.16
N ARG A 68 2.85 -10.12 -4.51
CA ARG A 68 3.92 -10.92 -3.89
C ARG A 68 4.15 -10.51 -2.43
N GLN A 69 4.20 -9.20 -2.15
CA GLN A 69 4.30 -8.67 -0.79
C GLN A 69 3.10 -9.08 0.06
N LEU A 70 1.89 -8.96 -0.48
CA LEU A 70 0.65 -9.33 0.20
C LEU A 70 0.64 -10.82 0.55
N ARG A 71 0.97 -11.70 -0.40
CA ARG A 71 1.10 -13.15 -0.12
C ARG A 71 2.11 -13.43 0.98
N ALA A 72 3.29 -12.81 0.92
CA ALA A 72 4.32 -12.99 1.95
C ALA A 72 3.86 -12.51 3.34
N SER A 73 3.03 -11.47 3.42
CA SER A 73 2.44 -11.00 4.68
C SER A 73 1.34 -11.91 5.22
N LEU A 74 0.69 -12.71 4.38
CA LEU A 74 -0.31 -13.70 4.79
C LEU A 74 0.31 -15.02 5.27
N THR A 75 1.52 -15.37 4.79
CA THR A 75 2.22 -16.61 5.17
C THR A 75 3.08 -16.46 6.43
N LYS A 76 3.35 -15.23 6.87
CA LYS A 76 4.20 -14.94 8.05
C LYS A 76 3.43 -14.93 9.38
N GLU A 77 2.21 -15.48 9.40
CA GLU A 77 1.37 -15.67 10.59
C GLU A 77 0.97 -17.14 10.72
#